data_AF-A0A223PI63-F1
#
_entry.id   AF-A0A223PI63-F1
#
_cell.length_a   1.000
_cell.length_b   1.000
_cell.length_c   1.000
_cell.angle_alpha   90.00
_cell.angle_beta   90.00
_cell.angle_gamma   90.00
#
_symmetry.space_group_name_H-M   'P 1'
#
loop_
_entity.id
_entity.type
_entity.pdbx_description
1 polymer ?
#
loop_
_entity_poly.entity_id
_entity_poly.type
_entity_poly.pdbx_seq_one_letter_code
_entity_poly.pdbx_strand_id
1 'polypeptide(L)'
;MKNDQLIDTLNDLIQISKDGEEGFRVCAEDASERQAYYKTQFLERSQACGQSALELQNLVRALGGEPTNHTTVSGALHRQWINIKSAIVGKNDEAILNECERGEDAAVNAYRKALAEDLPSDVRLIIERQYQGVLANHDRVKALRDQVRAKKAA
;
A
#
# COMPACT_ATOMS: atom_id res chain seq x y z
N MET A 1 10.20 -7.90 -21.80
CA MET A 1 9.47 -6.59 -21.78
C MET A 1 10.39 -5.43 -22.21
N LYS A 2 9.88 -4.29 -22.71
CA LYS A 2 10.68 -3.07 -23.02
C LYS A 2 10.94 -2.22 -21.75
N ASN A 3 12.05 -1.47 -21.69
CA ASN A 3 12.38 -0.63 -20.54
C ASN A 3 11.28 0.38 -20.18
N ASP A 4 10.64 1.03 -21.16
CA ASP A 4 9.56 1.99 -20.89
C ASP A 4 8.37 1.32 -20.18
N GLN A 5 7.97 0.12 -20.62
CA GLN A 5 6.89 -0.64 -20.01
C GLN A 5 7.26 -1.12 -18.58
N LEU A 6 8.53 -1.45 -18.38
CA LEU A 6 9.04 -1.79 -17.05
C LEU A 6 8.98 -0.58 -16.12
N ILE A 7 9.45 0.57 -16.60
CA ILE A 7 9.43 1.84 -15.87
C ILE A 7 7.99 2.22 -15.50
N ASP A 8 7.03 2.08 -16.43
CA ASP A 8 5.62 2.33 -16.17
C ASP A 8 5.08 1.39 -15.07
N THR A 9 5.39 0.10 -15.16
CA THR A 9 4.99 -0.90 -14.16
C THR A 9 5.57 -0.57 -12.77
N LEU A 10 6.83 -0.18 -12.71
CA LEU A 10 7.48 0.22 -11.46
C LEU A 10 6.89 1.52 -10.91
N ASN A 11 6.57 2.48 -11.77
CA ASN A 11 5.92 3.74 -11.38
C ASN A 11 4.50 3.53 -10.82
N ASP A 12 3.74 2.59 -11.36
CA ASP A 12 2.46 2.18 -10.77
C ASP A 12 2.66 1.63 -9.34
N LEU A 13 3.66 0.77 -9.12
CA LEU A 13 3.95 0.23 -7.78
C LEU A 13 4.51 1.29 -6.82
N ILE A 14 5.30 2.25 -7.30
CA ILE A 14 5.77 3.40 -6.51
C ILE A 14 4.57 4.20 -6.01
N GLN A 15 3.61 4.46 -6.90
CA GLN A 15 2.41 5.22 -6.56
C GLN A 15 1.60 4.54 -5.46
N ILE A 16 1.33 3.25 -5.61
CA ILE A 16 0.62 2.45 -4.61
C ILE A 16 1.35 2.42 -3.28
N SER A 17 2.67 2.29 -3.31
CA SER A 17 3.49 2.26 -2.10
C SER A 17 3.45 3.61 -1.38
N LYS A 18 3.51 4.73 -2.11
CA LYS A 18 3.37 6.09 -1.52
C LYS A 18 1.97 6.33 -0.95
N ASP A 19 0.93 5.91 -1.67
CA ASP A 19 -0.45 6.02 -1.19
C ASP A 19 -0.64 5.20 0.09
N GLY A 20 -0.06 3.99 0.15
CA GLY A 20 -0.04 3.16 1.35
C GLY A 20 0.74 3.80 2.51
N GLU A 21 1.93 4.35 2.25
CA GLU A 21 2.74 5.04 3.26
C GLU A 21 1.94 6.15 3.94
N GLU A 22 1.38 7.05 3.15
CA GLU A 22 0.58 8.16 3.65
C GLU A 22 -0.69 7.65 4.35
N GLY A 23 -1.26 6.56 3.86
CA GLY A 23 -2.50 6.06 4.39
C GLY A 23 -2.45 5.41 5.73
N PHE A 24 -1.48 4.54 5.91
CA PHE A 24 -1.24 3.97 7.21
C PHE A 24 -0.75 5.03 8.20
N ARG A 25 -0.05 6.08 7.74
CA ARG A 25 0.29 7.22 8.60
C ARG A 25 -0.96 7.92 9.13
N VAL A 26 -1.93 8.25 8.26
CA VAL A 26 -3.20 8.87 8.70
C VAL A 26 -3.98 7.94 9.64
N CYS A 27 -4.02 6.63 9.35
CA CYS A 27 -4.68 5.66 10.23
C CYS A 27 -4.03 5.60 11.63
N ALA A 28 -2.70 5.71 11.69
CA ALA A 28 -1.96 5.75 12.94
C ALA A 28 -2.19 7.06 13.74
N GLU A 29 -2.42 8.17 13.06
CA GLU A 29 -2.72 9.47 13.67
C GLU A 29 -4.14 9.52 14.24
N ASP A 30 -5.12 8.93 13.54
CA ASP A 30 -6.52 8.88 13.97
C ASP A 30 -6.80 7.76 14.99
N ALA A 31 -5.97 6.70 15.03
CA ALA A 31 -6.08 5.64 16.03
C ALA A 31 -6.01 6.22 17.45
N SER A 32 -7.11 6.12 18.19
CA SER A 32 -7.20 6.64 19.56
C SER A 32 -6.16 6.01 20.49
N GLU A 33 -5.73 6.74 21.52
CA GLU A 33 -4.75 6.28 22.52
C GLU A 33 -5.14 4.94 23.19
N ARG A 34 -6.45 4.63 23.25
CA ARG A 34 -6.98 3.37 23.80
C ARG A 34 -6.57 2.13 23.01
N GLN A 35 -6.02 2.28 21.80
CA GLN A 35 -5.64 1.19 20.91
C GLN A 35 -4.22 1.35 20.37
N ALA A 36 -3.28 1.65 21.27
CA ALA A 36 -1.84 1.79 20.98
C ALA A 36 -1.28 0.65 20.08
N TYR A 37 -1.81 -0.57 20.20
CA TYR A 37 -1.44 -1.69 19.35
C TYR A 37 -1.69 -1.42 17.84
N TYR A 38 -2.83 -0.85 17.47
CA TYR A 38 -3.13 -0.57 16.05
C TYR A 38 -2.29 0.56 15.50
N LYS A 39 -2.02 1.58 16.33
CA LYS A 39 -1.14 2.69 15.96
C LYS A 39 0.25 2.18 15.57
N THR A 40 0.86 1.30 16.37
CA THR A 40 2.16 0.71 16.06
C THR A 40 2.13 -0.08 14.76
N GLN A 41 1.12 -0.93 14.55
CA GLN A 41 1.00 -1.73 13.33
C GLN A 41 0.84 -0.86 12.07
N PHE A 42 0.06 0.21 12.15
CA PHE A 42 -0.08 1.16 11.05
C PHE A 42 1.22 1.93 10.78
N LEU A 43 1.95 2.36 11.81
CA LEU A 43 3.25 3.01 11.62
C LEU A 43 4.29 2.08 10.99
N GLU A 44 4.38 0.83 11.46
CA GLU A 44 5.26 -0.19 10.86
C GLU A 44 4.94 -0.39 9.39
N ARG A 45 3.65 -0.45 9.04
CA ARG A 45 3.23 -0.60 7.65
C ARG A 45 3.54 0.64 6.81
N SER A 46 3.28 1.83 7.34
CA SER A 46 3.63 3.10 6.68
C SER A 46 5.12 3.12 6.29
N GLN A 47 6.00 2.76 7.21
CA GLN A 47 7.44 2.67 6.97
C GLN A 47 7.80 1.61 5.92
N ALA A 48 7.18 0.42 5.96
CA ALA A 48 7.42 -0.62 4.97
C ALA A 48 7.01 -0.19 3.54
N CYS A 49 5.91 0.54 3.43
CA CYS A 49 5.45 1.14 2.17
C CYS A 49 6.44 2.20 1.65
N GLY A 50 6.91 3.10 2.51
CA GLY A 50 7.94 4.09 2.16
C GLY A 50 9.24 3.44 1.68
N GLN A 51 9.70 2.40 2.38
CA GLN A 51 10.89 1.63 1.97
C GLN A 51 10.71 0.95 0.60
N SER A 52 9.52 0.40 0.34
CA SER A 52 9.18 -0.22 -0.95
C SER A 52 9.20 0.81 -2.08
N ALA A 53 8.61 1.99 -1.84
CA ALA A 53 8.66 3.11 -2.79
C ALA A 53 10.11 3.50 -3.11
N LEU A 54 10.96 3.68 -2.10
CA LEU A 54 12.37 4.06 -2.30
C LEU A 54 13.14 3.04 -3.14
N GLU A 55 12.98 1.74 -2.88
CA GLU A 55 13.63 0.71 -3.69
C GLU A 55 13.15 0.72 -5.14
N LEU A 56 11.84 0.82 -5.38
CA LEU A 56 11.28 0.85 -6.73
C LEU A 56 11.74 2.10 -7.48
N GLN A 57 11.82 3.25 -6.80
CA GLN A 57 12.37 4.48 -7.38
C GLN A 57 13.83 4.33 -7.81
N ASN A 58 14.63 3.61 -7.02
CA ASN A 58 16.02 3.32 -7.40
C ASN A 58 16.11 2.43 -8.63
N LEU A 59 15.22 1.44 -8.77
CA LEU A 59 15.13 0.62 -9.99
C LEU A 59 14.77 1.46 -11.21
N VAL A 60 13.78 2.36 -11.11
CA VAL A 60 13.41 3.26 -12.22
C VAL A 60 14.60 4.11 -12.67
N ARG A 61 15.34 4.71 -11.72
CA ARG A 61 16.55 5.50 -12.04
C ARG A 61 17.64 4.64 -12.69
N ALA A 62 17.85 3.42 -12.22
CA ALA A 62 18.83 2.49 -12.78
C ALA A 62 18.49 2.09 -14.23
N LEU A 63 17.21 2.07 -14.57
CA LEU A 63 16.71 1.82 -15.94
C LEU A 63 16.79 3.07 -16.85
N GLY A 64 17.24 4.21 -16.32
CA GLY A 64 17.32 5.49 -17.04
C GLY A 64 15.99 6.26 -17.08
N GLY A 65 15.01 5.87 -16.27
CA GLY A 65 13.73 6.54 -16.15
C GLY A 65 13.66 7.54 -15.00
N GLU A 66 12.62 8.37 -15.02
CA GLU A 66 12.30 9.28 -13.92
C GLU A 66 11.24 8.65 -13.01
N PRO A 67 11.54 8.41 -11.73
CA PRO A 67 10.57 7.87 -10.79
C PRO A 67 9.47 8.90 -10.53
N THR A 68 8.22 8.42 -10.44
CA THR A 68 7.11 9.31 -10.11
C THR A 68 7.31 9.90 -8.71
N ASN A 69 7.50 11.22 -8.66
CA ASN A 69 7.70 11.97 -7.42
C ASN A 69 6.38 12.51 -6.86
N HIS A 70 5.37 12.61 -7.71
CA HIS A 70 4.04 13.07 -7.36
C HIS A 70 3.00 12.00 -7.65
N THR A 71 1.89 12.10 -6.94
CA THR A 71 0.62 11.40 -7.10
C THR A 71 -0.06 11.62 -8.48
N THR A 72 0.70 11.69 -9.56
CA THR A 72 0.24 12.09 -10.89
C THR A 72 0.84 11.17 -11.94
N VAL A 73 0.27 9.97 -12.02
CA VAL A 73 0.09 9.24 -13.28
C VAL A 73 -1.42 9.09 -13.47
N SER A 74 -1.91 9.33 -14.69
CA SER A 74 -3.34 9.37 -15.00
C SER A 74 -4.01 8.01 -14.75
N GLY A 75 -4.84 7.87 -13.72
CA GLY A 75 -5.57 6.62 -13.51
C GLY A 75 -6.28 6.47 -12.18
N ALA A 76 -7.21 5.52 -12.13
CA ALA A 76 -8.19 5.28 -11.06
C ALA A 76 -7.60 5.13 -9.64
N LEU A 77 -6.31 4.80 -9.52
CA LEU A 77 -5.61 4.61 -8.24
C LEU A 77 -5.59 5.89 -7.37
N HIS A 78 -5.36 7.06 -7.96
CA HIS A 78 -5.24 8.31 -7.19
C HIS A 78 -6.56 8.73 -6.51
N ARG A 79 -7.69 8.50 -7.18
CA ARG A 79 -9.03 8.78 -6.63
C ARG A 79 -9.41 7.79 -5.53
N GLN A 80 -8.89 6.57 -5.62
CA GLN A 80 -9.10 5.52 -4.64
C GLN A 80 -8.58 5.97 -3.26
N TRP A 81 -7.39 6.57 -3.19
CA TRP A 81 -6.68 7.03 -1.97
C TRP A 81 -7.30 8.28 -1.32
N ILE A 82 -7.67 9.30 -2.09
CA ILE A 82 -8.30 10.52 -1.53
C ILE A 82 -9.66 10.20 -0.89
N ASN A 83 -10.39 9.25 -1.46
CA ASN A 83 -11.64 8.74 -0.87
C ASN A 83 -11.39 8.03 0.47
N ILE A 84 -10.21 7.42 0.67
CA ILE A 84 -9.82 6.78 1.94
C ILE A 84 -9.65 7.84 3.02
N LYS A 85 -8.83 8.87 2.78
CA LYS A 85 -8.59 9.95 3.76
C LYS A 85 -9.89 10.59 4.24
N SER A 86 -10.79 10.90 3.31
CA SER A 86 -12.09 11.51 3.63
C SER A 86 -13.06 10.54 4.31
N ALA A 87 -12.90 9.23 4.12
CA ALA A 87 -13.74 8.20 4.75
C ALA A 87 -13.26 7.76 6.15
N ILE A 88 -12.00 8.01 6.52
CA ILE A 88 -11.40 7.54 7.78
C ILE A 88 -11.55 8.56 8.92
N VAL A 89 -11.35 9.85 8.65
CA VAL A 89 -11.32 10.89 9.70
C VAL A 89 -12.63 10.92 10.47
N GLY A 90 -12.54 10.69 11.80
CA GLY A 90 -13.68 10.75 12.71
C GLY A 90 -14.62 9.54 12.68
N LYS A 91 -14.22 8.41 12.05
CA LYS A 91 -14.99 7.17 12.07
C LYS A 91 -14.53 6.19 13.15
N ASN A 92 -15.37 5.19 13.44
CA ASN A 92 -15.03 4.12 14.37
C ASN A 92 -14.04 3.12 13.75
N ASP A 93 -13.30 2.40 14.59
CA ASP A 93 -12.18 1.52 14.19
C ASP A 93 -12.53 0.51 13.07
N GLU A 94 -13.77 0.02 13.02
CA GLU A 94 -14.20 -0.91 11.97
C GLU A 94 -14.21 -0.25 10.59
N ALA A 95 -14.67 1.01 10.50
CA ALA A 95 -14.68 1.74 9.25
C ALA A 95 -13.25 2.04 8.77
N ILE A 96 -12.34 2.35 9.71
CA ILE A 96 -10.91 2.54 9.41
C ILE A 96 -10.33 1.23 8.85
N LEU A 97 -10.56 0.11 9.53
CA LEU A 97 -10.03 -1.19 9.12
C LEU A 97 -10.62 -1.70 7.80
N ASN A 98 -11.90 -1.45 7.51
CA ASN A 98 -12.51 -1.75 6.21
C ASN A 98 -11.81 -0.99 5.07
N GLU A 99 -11.45 0.26 5.33
CA GLU A 99 -10.82 1.10 4.31
C GLU A 99 -9.35 0.74 4.12
N CYS A 100 -8.64 0.39 5.20
CA CYS A 100 -7.31 -0.20 5.14
C CYS A 100 -7.29 -1.51 4.31
N GLU A 101 -8.27 -2.40 4.53
CA GLU A 101 -8.38 -3.65 3.78
C GLU A 101 -8.60 -3.39 2.29
N ARG A 102 -9.48 -2.44 1.93
CA ARG A 102 -9.72 -2.03 0.54
C ARG A 102 -8.45 -1.47 -0.13
N GLY A 103 -7.64 -0.72 0.62
CA GLY A 103 -6.35 -0.23 0.17
C GLY A 103 -5.34 -1.36 -0.07
N GLU A 104 -5.29 -2.33 0.84
CA GLU A 104 -4.44 -3.52 0.69
C GLU A 104 -4.89 -4.43 -0.46
N ASP A 105 -6.19 -4.59 -0.70
CA ASP A 105 -6.72 -5.29 -1.88
C ASP A 105 -6.22 -4.65 -3.19
N ALA A 106 -6.22 -3.32 -3.24
CA ALA A 106 -5.69 -2.59 -4.40
C ALA A 106 -4.18 -2.85 -4.59
N ALA A 107 -3.42 -2.86 -3.50
CA ALA A 107 -2.00 -3.19 -3.53
C ALA A 107 -1.78 -4.65 -3.99
N VAL A 108 -2.50 -5.62 -3.43
CA VAL A 108 -2.42 -7.04 -3.82
C VAL A 108 -2.65 -7.21 -5.32
N ASN A 109 -3.68 -6.55 -5.86
CA ASN A 109 -4.01 -6.64 -7.28
C ASN A 109 -2.93 -6.04 -8.18
N ALA A 110 -2.35 -4.92 -7.78
CA ALA A 110 -1.31 -4.26 -8.57
C ALA A 110 0.01 -5.03 -8.56
N TYR A 111 0.45 -5.53 -7.42
CA TYR A 111 1.64 -6.40 -7.34
C TYR A 111 1.42 -7.68 -8.13
N ARG A 112 0.23 -8.29 -8.05
CA ARG A 112 -0.12 -9.47 -8.86
C ARG A 112 -0.07 -9.16 -10.36
N LYS A 113 -0.59 -8.01 -10.78
CA LYS A 113 -0.53 -7.56 -12.18
C LYS A 113 0.92 -7.38 -12.63
N ALA A 114 1.75 -6.70 -11.84
CA ALA A 114 3.17 -6.51 -12.15
C ALA A 114 3.93 -7.84 -12.27
N LEU A 115 3.65 -8.81 -11.38
CA LEU A 115 4.29 -10.13 -11.42
C LEU A 115 3.84 -11.04 -12.58
N ALA A 116 2.72 -10.71 -13.22
CA ALA A 116 2.25 -11.38 -14.43
C ALA A 116 3.01 -10.93 -15.69
N GLU A 117 3.73 -9.80 -15.62
CA GLU A 117 4.56 -9.30 -16.72
C GLU A 117 5.90 -10.07 -16.83
N ASP A 118 6.53 -9.95 -17.99
CA ASP A 118 7.86 -10.50 -18.28
C ASP A 118 8.98 -9.60 -17.69
N LEU A 119 9.10 -9.66 -16.36
CA LEU A 119 10.07 -8.90 -15.55
C LEU A 119 11.48 -9.52 -15.61
N PRO A 120 12.56 -8.70 -15.66
CA PRO A 120 13.91 -9.14 -15.36
C PRO A 120 14.00 -9.83 -14.00
N SER A 121 14.83 -10.88 -13.87
CA SER A 121 14.87 -11.74 -12.69
C SER A 121 15.20 -11.00 -11.38
N ASP A 122 16.09 -10.02 -11.45
CA ASP A 122 16.48 -9.17 -10.32
C ASP A 122 15.31 -8.27 -9.86
N VAL A 123 14.59 -7.67 -10.81
CA VAL A 123 13.39 -6.86 -10.52
C VAL A 123 12.26 -7.72 -9.99
N ARG A 124 12.02 -8.89 -10.59
CA ARG A 124 11.01 -9.86 -10.15
C ARG A 124 11.20 -10.24 -8.69
N LEU A 125 12.43 -10.54 -8.27
CA LEU A 125 12.75 -10.92 -6.89
C LEU A 125 12.36 -9.82 -5.88
N ILE A 126 12.60 -8.55 -6.23
CA ILE A 126 12.24 -7.40 -5.40
C ILE A 126 10.71 -7.28 -5.30
N ILE A 127 10.00 -7.35 -6.43
CA ILE A 127 8.54 -7.24 -6.47
C ILE A 127 7.89 -8.42 -5.73
N GLU A 128 8.40 -9.64 -5.85
CA GLU A 128 7.89 -10.82 -5.12
C GLU A 128 8.07 -10.64 -3.61
N ARG A 129 9.25 -10.18 -3.16
CA ARG A 129 9.51 -9.92 -1.74
C ARG A 129 8.56 -8.85 -1.18
N GLN A 130 8.35 -7.76 -1.91
CA GLN A 130 7.40 -6.72 -1.53
C GLN A 130 5.96 -7.24 -1.54
N TYR A 131 5.58 -8.07 -2.52
CA TYR A 131 4.25 -8.68 -2.62
C TYR A 131 3.94 -9.57 -1.42
N GLN A 132 4.90 -10.37 -0.93
CA GLN A 132 4.71 -11.16 0.28
C GLN A 132 4.44 -10.27 1.50
N GLY A 133 5.12 -9.11 1.60
CA GLY A 133 4.85 -8.12 2.64
C GLY A 133 3.44 -7.52 2.55
N VAL A 134 2.94 -7.29 1.33
CA VAL A 134 1.56 -6.82 1.08
C VAL A 134 0.55 -7.88 1.50
N LEU A 135 0.72 -9.14 1.10
CA LEU A 135 -0.17 -10.25 1.49
C LEU A 135 -0.22 -10.43 3.01
N ALA A 136 0.94 -10.42 3.67
CA ALA A 136 1.01 -10.53 5.12
C ALA A 136 0.29 -9.37 5.83
N ASN A 137 0.39 -8.14 5.29
CA ASN A 137 -0.32 -7.01 5.87
C ASN A 137 -1.84 -7.06 5.63
N HIS A 138 -2.26 -7.43 4.42
CA HIS A 138 -3.65 -7.65 4.09
C HIS A 138 -4.32 -8.61 5.08
N ASP A 139 -3.69 -9.76 5.33
CA ASP A 139 -4.23 -10.77 6.26
C ASP A 139 -4.29 -10.26 7.70
N ARG A 140 -3.31 -9.45 8.13
CA ARG A 140 -3.33 -8.78 9.44
C ARG A 140 -4.48 -7.80 9.56
N VAL A 141 -4.65 -6.89 8.60
CA VAL A 141 -5.73 -5.88 8.61
C VAL A 141 -7.09 -6.56 8.65
N LYS A 142 -7.27 -7.61 7.85
CA LYS A 142 -8.48 -8.45 7.85
C LYS A 142 -8.74 -9.09 9.22
N ALA A 143 -7.72 -9.68 9.84
CA ALA A 143 -7.86 -10.26 11.18
C ALA A 143 -8.22 -9.22 12.24
N LEU A 144 -7.64 -8.01 12.19
CA LEU A 144 -7.99 -6.92 13.11
C LEU A 144 -9.44 -6.48 12.93
N ARG A 145 -9.90 -6.33 11.68
CA ARG A 145 -11.29 -5.99 11.35
C ARG A 145 -12.25 -7.02 11.94
N ASP A 146 -11.95 -8.30 11.74
CA ASP A 146 -12.80 -9.40 12.22
C ASP A 146 -12.86 -9.44 13.76
N GLN A 147 -11.75 -9.13 14.45
CA GLN A 147 -11.75 -8.98 15.90
C GLN A 147 -12.61 -7.81 16.39
N VAL A 148 -12.55 -6.65 15.72
CA VAL A 148 -13.37 -5.49 16.07
C VAL A 148 -14.85 -5.80 15.88
N ARG A 149 -15.22 -6.47 14.78
CA ARG A 149 -16.61 -6.92 14.54
C ARG A 149 -17.09 -7.89 15.60
N ALA A 150 -16.27 -8.89 15.96
CA ALA A 150 -16.61 -9.86 17.00
C ALA A 150 -16.85 -9.18 18.36
N LYS A 151 -16.01 -8.21 18.74
CA LYS A 151 -16.19 -7.44 19.99
C LYS A 151 -17.45 -6.57 20.01
N LYS A 152 -17.91 -6.07 18.87
CA LYS A 152 -19.18 -5.31 18.78
C LYS A 152 -20.42 -6.20 18.86
N ALA A 153 -20.30 -7.47 18.49
CA ALA A 153 -21.41 -8.42 18.47
C ALA A 153 -21.61 -9.18 19.81
N ALA A 154 -20.66 -9.06 20.73
CA ALA A 154 -20.68 -9.62 22.09
C ALA A 154 -21.24 -8.62 23.10
#